data_AF-A0A0F0IKJ7-F1
#
_entry.id   AF-A0A0F0IKJ7-F1
#
_cell.length_a   1.000
_cell.length_b   1.000
_cell.length_c   1.000
_cell.angle_alpha   90.00
_cell.angle_beta   90.00
_cell.angle_gamma   90.00
#
_symmetry.space_group_name_H-M   'P 1'
#
loop_
_entity.id
_entity.type
_entity.pdbx_description
1 polymer ?
#
loop_
_entity_poly.entity_id
_entity_poly.type
_entity_poly.pdbx_seq_one_letter_code
_entity_poly.pdbx_strand_id
1 'polypeptide(L)'
;MQDFDIDAQYPAITRDLAVRPWDESFVMGIRLAKLQGEIYDKLYSAEASKSSHPERMRRVHALALDIQQWYAEFKEVSKRIIPDHECVLVTISRDSWDILYYSTFTSLLRAPITSGAACAEISSQCFRVARLSLQSHLRCFGNFQTSGFHTKADYANWVLLFSSFTPFIVIFLHAIAATSSDDIQLLSEVVESLQHIRYVSPSSERLYQICSTFLQIARGLVETRQSCVGAYNQLEDSLQFATDAGSMSIFEPDCLQSLFGTDTSEHPPYLADHDMCAIFDSWATGLPAGVNLFGGNVGGI
;
A
#
# COMPACT_ATOMS: atom_id res chain seq x y z
N MET A 1 10.10 19.04 -4.17
CA MET A 1 11.16 19.14 -5.19
C MET A 1 10.64 18.39 -6.39
N GLN A 2 10.44 19.05 -7.52
CA GLN A 2 9.94 18.39 -8.72
C GLN A 2 11.13 17.82 -9.50
N ASP A 3 10.89 16.78 -10.32
CA ASP A 3 11.98 16.07 -11.03
C ASP A 3 12.79 16.99 -11.95
N PHE A 4 12.16 18.04 -12.49
CA PHE A 4 12.82 19.04 -13.33
C PHE A 4 13.65 20.07 -12.54
N ASP A 5 13.53 20.09 -11.21
CA ASP A 5 14.37 20.92 -10.33
C ASP A 5 15.70 20.20 -9.98
N ILE A 6 15.88 18.94 -10.40
CA ILE A 6 17.06 18.12 -10.11
C ILE A 6 17.99 18.13 -11.34
N ASP A 7 19.10 18.86 -11.24
CA ASP A 7 20.16 18.93 -12.27
C ASP A 7 21.27 17.88 -12.07
N ALA A 8 21.17 17.07 -11.02
CA ALA A 8 22.11 16.01 -10.71
C ALA A 8 22.05 14.86 -11.74
N GLN A 9 23.22 14.45 -12.22
CA GLN A 9 23.36 13.26 -13.06
C GLN A 9 23.24 11.98 -12.23
N TYR A 10 22.91 10.87 -12.89
CA TYR A 10 23.01 9.56 -12.25
C TYR A 10 24.44 9.30 -11.74
N PRO A 11 24.58 8.60 -10.60
CA PRO A 11 25.89 8.16 -10.13
C PRO A 11 26.62 7.36 -11.20
N ALA A 12 27.94 7.56 -11.30
CA ALA A 12 28.77 6.78 -12.20
C ALA A 12 28.78 5.31 -11.75
N ILE A 13 28.50 4.40 -12.68
CA ILE A 13 28.56 2.96 -12.42
C ILE A 13 30.03 2.51 -12.49
N THR A 14 30.49 1.83 -11.45
CA THR A 14 31.85 1.30 -11.40
C THR A 14 32.13 0.26 -12.48
N ARG A 15 33.40 0.13 -12.86
CA ARG A 15 33.87 -0.93 -13.77
C ARG A 15 34.16 -2.24 -13.04
N ASP A 16 34.25 -2.19 -11.70
CA ASP A 16 34.44 -3.38 -10.88
C ASP A 16 33.20 -4.28 -10.96
N LEU A 17 33.36 -5.47 -11.53
CA LEU A 17 32.28 -6.42 -11.74
C LEU A 17 31.65 -6.93 -10.44
N ALA A 18 32.39 -6.91 -9.32
CA ALA A 18 31.88 -7.35 -8.03
C ALA A 18 30.90 -6.35 -7.41
N VAL A 19 31.15 -5.05 -7.63
CA VAL A 19 30.35 -3.95 -7.02
C VAL A 19 29.30 -3.41 -7.99
N ARG A 20 29.55 -3.48 -9.30
CA ARG A 20 28.67 -2.94 -10.35
C ARG A 20 27.18 -3.30 -10.22
N PRO A 21 26.77 -4.54 -9.89
CA PRO A 21 25.35 -4.85 -9.69
C PRO A 21 24.67 -4.02 -8.59
N TRP A 22 25.42 -3.59 -7.58
CA TRP A 22 24.93 -2.71 -6.50
C TRP A 22 24.72 -1.28 -6.98
N ASP A 23 25.66 -0.73 -7.76
CA ASP A 23 25.51 0.58 -8.39
C ASP A 23 24.30 0.61 -9.34
N GLU A 24 24.15 -0.44 -10.15
CA GLU A 24 23.00 -0.60 -11.04
C GLU A 24 21.69 -0.71 -10.24
N SER A 25 21.67 -1.43 -9.11
CA SER A 25 20.52 -1.52 -8.21
C SER A 25 20.16 -0.15 -7.62
N PHE A 26 21.15 0.64 -7.21
CA PHE A 26 20.92 2.00 -6.73
C PHE A 26 20.32 2.92 -7.82
N VAL A 27 20.82 2.82 -9.05
CA VAL A 27 20.24 3.54 -10.21
C VAL A 27 18.80 3.10 -10.47
N MET A 28 18.48 1.80 -10.32
CA MET A 28 17.09 1.33 -10.40
C MET A 28 16.21 1.97 -9.33
N GLY A 29 16.73 2.17 -8.12
CA GLY A 29 16.04 2.91 -7.06
C GLY A 29 15.69 4.34 -7.45
N ILE A 30 16.65 5.08 -8.02
CA ILE A 30 16.39 6.44 -8.53
C ILE A 30 15.32 6.41 -9.63
N ARG A 31 15.38 5.44 -10.55
CA ARG A 31 14.36 5.30 -11.61
C ARG A 31 12.96 5.03 -11.05
N LEU A 32 12.85 4.21 -10.00
CA LEU A 32 11.57 3.97 -9.33
C LEU A 32 11.04 5.25 -8.68
N ALA A 33 11.91 6.02 -8.01
CA ALA A 33 11.53 7.30 -7.40
C ALA A 33 10.98 8.29 -8.44
N LYS A 34 11.62 8.39 -9.61
CA LYS A 34 11.11 9.20 -10.73
C LYS A 34 9.72 8.73 -11.18
N LEU A 35 9.55 7.43 -11.33
CA LEU A 35 8.26 6.86 -11.72
C LEU A 35 7.17 7.11 -10.68
N GLN A 36 7.50 7.04 -9.39
CA GLN A 36 6.60 7.43 -8.30
C GLN A 36 6.22 8.92 -8.37
N GLY A 37 7.18 9.79 -8.69
CA GLY A 37 6.94 11.21 -8.96
C GLY A 37 5.98 11.42 -10.14
N GLU A 38 6.20 10.72 -11.26
CA GLU A 38 5.31 10.79 -12.42
C GLU A 38 3.89 10.28 -12.12
N ILE A 39 3.77 9.19 -11.36
CA ILE A 39 2.47 8.68 -10.89
C ILE A 39 1.76 9.77 -10.09
N TYR A 40 2.46 10.44 -9.17
CA TYR A 40 1.89 11.53 -8.40
C TYR A 40 1.45 12.69 -9.31
N ASP A 41 2.34 13.21 -10.15
CA ASP A 41 2.07 14.36 -11.01
C ASP A 41 0.92 14.12 -11.98
N LYS A 42 0.89 12.93 -12.61
CA LYS A 42 -0.09 12.58 -13.66
C LYS A 42 -1.43 12.09 -13.14
N LEU A 43 -1.51 11.59 -11.89
CA LEU A 43 -2.71 10.95 -11.35
C LEU A 43 -3.18 11.48 -9.99
N TYR A 44 -2.30 11.96 -9.10
CA TYR A 44 -2.66 12.36 -7.74
C TYR A 44 -2.54 13.87 -7.46
N SER A 45 -1.86 14.62 -8.32
CA SER A 45 -1.75 16.08 -8.21
C SER A 45 -3.12 16.76 -8.34
N ALA A 46 -3.23 17.97 -7.79
CA ALA A 46 -4.43 18.80 -7.91
C ALA A 46 -4.74 19.21 -9.36
N GLU A 47 -3.76 19.17 -10.25
CA GLU A 47 -3.98 19.36 -11.69
C GLU A 47 -4.50 18.07 -12.32
N ALA A 48 -3.91 16.92 -11.99
CA ALA A 48 -4.33 15.62 -12.49
C ALA A 48 -5.77 15.24 -12.08
N SER A 49 -6.24 15.70 -10.92
CA SER A 49 -7.63 15.46 -10.48
C SER A 49 -8.68 16.08 -11.42
N LYS A 50 -8.29 17.07 -12.24
CA LYS A 50 -9.16 17.71 -13.25
C LYS A 50 -9.24 16.93 -14.57
N SER A 51 -8.42 15.88 -14.74
CA SER A 51 -8.41 15.09 -15.97
C SER A 51 -9.67 14.24 -16.12
N SER A 52 -10.16 14.11 -17.36
CA SER A 52 -11.29 13.22 -17.65
C SER A 52 -10.96 11.76 -17.36
N HIS A 53 -11.97 10.95 -17.02
CA HIS A 53 -11.79 9.51 -16.74
C HIS A 53 -11.07 8.74 -17.88
N PRO A 54 -11.41 8.92 -19.18
CA PRO A 54 -10.69 8.23 -20.27
C PRO A 54 -9.20 8.59 -20.34
N GLU A 55 -8.87 9.86 -20.15
CA GLU A 55 -7.49 10.35 -20.14
C GLU A 55 -6.71 9.80 -18.95
N ARG A 56 -7.36 9.71 -17.78
CA ARG A 56 -6.80 9.08 -16.58
C ARG A 56 -6.50 7.59 -16.81
N MET A 57 -7.45 6.84 -17.39
CA MET A 57 -7.25 5.42 -17.70
C MET A 57 -6.09 5.20 -18.68
N ARG A 58 -5.96 6.05 -19.70
CA ARG A 58 -4.83 6.02 -20.64
C ARG A 58 -3.49 6.23 -19.93
N ARG A 59 -3.42 7.18 -18.98
CA ARG A 59 -2.21 7.43 -18.17
C ARG A 59 -1.88 6.25 -17.26
N VAL A 60 -2.89 5.67 -16.59
CA VAL A 60 -2.71 4.48 -15.74
C VAL A 60 -2.15 3.32 -16.55
N HIS A 61 -2.70 3.05 -17.74
CA HIS A 61 -2.21 1.98 -18.61
C HIS A 61 -0.76 2.21 -19.07
N ALA A 62 -0.41 3.44 -19.47
CA ALA A 62 0.96 3.76 -19.86
C ALA A 62 1.95 3.56 -18.70
N LEU A 63 1.66 4.14 -17.53
CA LEU A 63 2.49 4.00 -16.33
C LEU A 63 2.56 2.54 -15.82
N ALA A 64 1.52 1.74 -16.07
CA ALA A 64 1.51 0.32 -15.71
C ALA A 64 2.51 -0.48 -16.54
N LEU A 65 2.64 -0.16 -17.82
CA LEU A 65 3.68 -0.75 -18.67
C LEU A 65 5.07 -0.33 -18.18
N ASP A 66 5.25 0.96 -17.86
CA ASP A 66 6.54 1.50 -17.40
C ASP A 66 7.01 0.84 -16.10
N ILE A 67 6.11 0.68 -15.11
CA ILE A 67 6.47 0.06 -13.83
C ILE A 67 6.76 -1.44 -13.98
N GLN A 68 6.03 -2.13 -14.84
CA GLN A 68 6.28 -3.55 -15.14
C GLN A 68 7.61 -3.75 -15.86
N GLN A 69 7.94 -2.88 -16.81
CA GLN A 69 9.23 -2.89 -17.49
C GLN A 69 10.37 -2.63 -16.50
N TRP A 70 10.23 -1.61 -15.65
CA TRP A 70 11.20 -1.32 -14.59
C TRP A 70 11.45 -2.56 -13.71
N TYR A 71 10.39 -3.27 -13.32
CA TYR A 71 10.52 -4.45 -12.46
C TYR A 71 11.22 -5.62 -13.15
N ALA A 72 10.94 -5.85 -14.44
CA ALA A 72 11.63 -6.85 -15.23
C ALA A 72 13.15 -6.56 -15.30
N GLU A 73 13.51 -5.30 -15.62
CA GLU A 73 14.91 -4.87 -15.64
C GLU A 73 15.57 -4.99 -14.25
N PHE A 74 14.84 -4.63 -13.19
CA PHE A 74 15.33 -4.73 -11.82
C PHE A 74 15.61 -6.18 -11.44
N LYS A 75 14.75 -7.13 -11.81
CA LYS A 75 14.99 -8.56 -11.56
C LYS A 75 16.26 -9.05 -12.26
N GLU A 76 16.58 -8.57 -13.46
CA GLU A 76 17.83 -8.92 -14.16
C GLU A 76 19.08 -8.31 -13.50
N VAL A 77 18.98 -7.08 -12.96
CA VAL A 77 20.04 -6.50 -12.12
C VAL A 77 20.20 -7.31 -10.83
N SER A 78 19.10 -7.58 -10.15
CA SER A 78 19.06 -8.28 -8.88
C SER A 78 19.64 -9.69 -8.95
N LYS A 79 19.38 -10.45 -10.02
CA LYS A 79 19.97 -11.79 -10.26
C LYS A 79 21.50 -11.77 -10.30
N ARG A 80 22.10 -10.67 -10.75
CA ARG A 80 23.56 -10.50 -10.86
C ARG A 80 24.21 -10.14 -9.52
N ILE A 81 23.43 -9.76 -8.52
CA ILE A 81 23.89 -9.62 -7.13
C ILE A 81 23.99 -11.04 -6.56
N ILE A 82 25.20 -11.59 -6.52
CA ILE A 82 25.44 -12.91 -5.94
C ILE A 82 25.29 -12.77 -4.42
N PRO A 83 24.36 -13.50 -3.78
CA PRO A 83 24.33 -13.57 -2.32
C PRO A 83 25.60 -14.30 -1.90
N ASP A 84 26.49 -13.62 -1.18
CA ASP A 84 27.40 -14.36 -0.32
C ASP A 84 26.54 -15.10 0.70
N HIS A 85 26.86 -16.36 1.01
CA HIS A 85 25.98 -17.23 1.80
C HIS A 85 25.69 -16.71 3.21
N GLU A 86 26.45 -15.70 3.67
CA GLU A 86 26.28 -15.03 4.96
C GLU A 86 25.57 -13.67 4.87
N CYS A 87 25.28 -13.15 3.67
CA CYS A 87 24.74 -11.79 3.50
C CYS A 87 23.21 -11.77 3.40
N VAL A 88 22.55 -11.97 4.55
CA VAL A 88 21.07 -11.86 4.70
C VAL A 88 20.53 -10.50 4.20
N LEU A 89 21.38 -9.46 4.20
CA LEU A 89 21.07 -8.12 3.68
C LEU A 89 20.68 -8.13 2.20
N VAL A 90 21.27 -9.00 1.37
CA VAL A 90 20.89 -9.13 -0.05
C VAL A 90 19.45 -9.60 -0.16
N THR A 91 19.07 -10.62 0.61
CA THR A 91 17.70 -11.16 0.60
C THR A 91 16.69 -10.13 1.10
N ILE A 92 16.97 -9.48 2.23
CA ILE A 92 16.11 -8.39 2.77
C ILE A 92 15.96 -7.27 1.75
N SER A 93 17.05 -6.86 1.10
CA SER A 93 16.99 -5.80 0.08
C SER A 93 16.09 -6.18 -1.10
N ARG A 94 16.15 -7.44 -1.56
CA ARG A 94 15.32 -7.94 -2.65
C ARG A 94 13.84 -7.95 -2.30
N ASP A 95 13.49 -8.47 -1.12
CA ASP A 95 12.10 -8.45 -0.67
C ASP A 95 11.60 -7.00 -0.45
N SER A 96 12.47 -6.12 0.02
CA SER A 96 12.17 -4.68 0.16
C SER A 96 11.80 -4.02 -1.17
N TRP A 97 12.53 -4.34 -2.24
CA TRP A 97 12.23 -3.84 -3.59
C TRP A 97 10.90 -4.39 -4.13
N ASP A 98 10.59 -5.66 -3.85
CA ASP A 98 9.31 -6.25 -4.24
C ASP A 98 8.15 -5.54 -3.54
N ILE A 99 8.30 -5.18 -2.26
CA ILE A 99 7.27 -4.44 -1.52
C ILE A 99 7.06 -3.06 -2.11
N LEU A 100 8.15 -2.33 -2.37
CA LEU A 100 8.10 -1.00 -2.99
C LEU A 100 7.42 -1.05 -4.37
N TYR A 101 7.78 -2.02 -5.20
CA TYR A 101 7.19 -2.23 -6.51
C TYR A 101 5.69 -2.50 -6.42
N TYR A 102 5.29 -3.54 -5.68
CA TYR A 102 3.88 -3.95 -5.61
C TYR A 102 3.03 -2.88 -4.91
N SER A 103 3.55 -2.23 -3.87
CA SER A 103 2.87 -1.10 -3.22
C SER A 103 2.62 0.06 -4.18
N THR A 104 3.64 0.45 -4.95
CA THR A 104 3.53 1.51 -5.95
C THR A 104 2.56 1.12 -7.05
N PHE A 105 2.62 -0.12 -7.52
CA PHE A 105 1.75 -0.61 -8.57
C PHE A 105 0.28 -0.73 -8.09
N THR A 106 0.03 -1.13 -6.85
CA THR A 106 -1.32 -1.06 -6.26
C THR A 106 -1.82 0.39 -6.21
N SER A 107 -1.00 1.33 -5.75
CA SER A 107 -1.37 2.76 -5.77
C SER A 107 -1.67 3.24 -7.18
N LEU A 108 -0.90 2.83 -8.19
CA LEU A 108 -1.16 3.17 -9.58
C LEU A 108 -2.52 2.61 -10.07
N LEU A 109 -2.77 1.32 -9.84
CA LEU A 109 -4.01 0.66 -10.30
C LEU A 109 -5.26 1.16 -9.58
N ARG A 110 -5.12 1.66 -8.35
CA ARG A 110 -6.20 2.28 -7.59
C ARG A 110 -6.56 3.68 -8.10
N ALA A 111 -5.65 4.38 -8.77
CA ALA A 111 -5.83 5.78 -9.14
C ALA A 111 -7.18 6.11 -9.80
N PRO A 112 -7.76 5.30 -10.71
CA PRO A 112 -9.07 5.59 -11.31
C PRO A 112 -10.20 5.83 -10.29
N ILE A 113 -10.17 5.14 -9.15
CA ILE A 113 -11.16 5.27 -8.08
C ILE A 113 -11.19 6.69 -7.53
N THR A 114 -10.03 7.35 -7.39
CA THR A 114 -9.96 8.69 -6.79
C THR A 114 -10.58 9.81 -7.62
N SER A 115 -11.06 9.51 -8.83
CA SER A 115 -11.70 10.49 -9.71
C SER A 115 -13.20 10.68 -9.46
N GLY A 116 -13.83 9.87 -8.59
CA GLY A 116 -15.28 9.95 -8.36
C GLY A 116 -16.13 9.55 -9.58
N ALA A 117 -15.51 8.94 -10.60
CA ALA A 117 -16.20 8.53 -11.81
C ALA A 117 -17.19 7.40 -11.53
N ALA A 118 -18.30 7.38 -12.27
CA ALA A 118 -19.36 6.37 -12.16
C ALA A 118 -18.93 4.91 -12.45
N CYS A 119 -17.68 4.71 -12.89
CA CYS A 119 -17.08 3.38 -13.14
C CYS A 119 -15.84 3.14 -12.25
N ALA A 120 -15.82 3.68 -11.03
CA ALA A 120 -14.75 3.39 -10.08
C ALA A 120 -14.79 1.91 -9.67
N GLU A 121 -13.77 1.15 -10.06
CA GLU A 121 -13.62 -0.26 -9.72
C GLU A 121 -12.22 -0.59 -9.21
N ILE A 122 -12.14 -1.57 -8.32
CA ILE A 122 -10.90 -2.32 -8.06
C ILE A 122 -10.94 -3.57 -8.92
N SER A 123 -9.96 -3.70 -9.81
CA SER A 123 -9.83 -4.87 -10.69
C SER A 123 -9.09 -6.03 -10.01
N SER A 124 -9.26 -7.23 -10.57
CA SER A 124 -8.52 -8.44 -10.17
C SER A 124 -7.01 -8.26 -10.21
N GLN A 125 -6.51 -7.46 -11.16
CA GLN A 125 -5.09 -7.12 -11.22
C GLN A 125 -4.65 -6.32 -9.99
N CYS A 126 -5.46 -5.36 -9.54
CA CYS A 126 -5.18 -4.56 -8.35
C CYS A 126 -5.17 -5.43 -7.09
N PHE A 127 -6.16 -6.32 -6.92
CA PHE A 127 -6.18 -7.29 -5.82
C PHE A 127 -4.95 -8.20 -5.83
N ARG A 128 -4.61 -8.78 -6.98
CA ARG A 128 -3.43 -9.64 -7.12
C ARG A 128 -2.14 -8.93 -6.74
N VAL A 129 -1.92 -7.72 -7.24
CA VAL A 129 -0.72 -6.92 -6.93
C VAL A 129 -0.69 -6.53 -5.45
N ALA A 130 -1.84 -6.18 -4.86
CA ALA A 130 -1.93 -5.88 -3.43
C ALA A 130 -1.58 -7.09 -2.56
N ARG A 131 -2.06 -8.29 -2.90
CA ARG A 131 -1.69 -9.55 -2.21
C ARG A 131 -0.19 -9.78 -2.27
N LEU A 132 0.41 -9.63 -3.46
CA LEU A 132 1.85 -9.79 -3.64
C LEU A 132 2.64 -8.78 -2.79
N SER A 133 2.13 -7.55 -2.62
CA SER A 133 2.75 -6.56 -1.72
C SER A 133 2.76 -7.04 -0.27
N LEU A 134 1.62 -7.47 0.27
CA LEU A 134 1.51 -7.93 1.65
C LEU A 134 2.31 -9.21 1.90
N GLN A 135 2.29 -10.16 0.96
CA GLN A 135 3.11 -11.37 1.05
C GLN A 135 4.61 -11.05 1.01
N SER A 136 5.02 -10.06 0.21
CA SER A 136 6.41 -9.61 0.18
C SER A 136 6.81 -8.98 1.50
N HIS A 137 5.92 -8.21 2.13
CA HIS A 137 6.09 -7.65 3.47
C HIS A 137 6.35 -8.74 4.51
N LEU A 138 5.57 -9.81 4.50
CA LEU A 138 5.76 -10.94 5.42
C LEU A 138 7.08 -11.68 5.19
N ARG A 139 7.49 -11.89 3.93
CA ARG A 139 8.80 -12.47 3.61
C ARG A 139 9.95 -11.60 4.13
N CYS A 140 9.88 -10.29 3.85
CA CYS A 140 10.87 -9.34 4.33
C CYS A 140 10.94 -9.33 5.86
N PHE A 141 9.79 -9.35 6.54
CA PHE A 141 9.73 -9.39 8.00
C PHE A 141 10.39 -10.65 8.59
N GLY A 142 10.09 -11.83 8.05
CA GLY A 142 10.69 -13.09 8.51
C GLY A 142 12.22 -13.09 8.32
N ASN A 143 12.70 -12.59 7.17
CA ASN A 143 14.13 -12.44 6.92
C ASN A 143 14.77 -11.41 7.85
N PHE A 144 14.06 -10.33 8.17
CA PHE A 144 14.52 -9.31 9.12
C PHE A 144 14.67 -9.88 10.53
N GLN A 145 13.67 -10.60 11.03
CA GLN A 145 13.68 -11.23 12.36
C GLN A 145 14.83 -12.23 12.53
N THR A 146 15.17 -12.95 11.47
CA THR A 146 16.22 -13.98 11.50
C THR A 146 17.62 -13.43 11.22
N SER A 147 17.75 -12.22 10.68
CA SER A 147 19.04 -11.65 10.27
C SER A 147 19.97 -11.29 11.43
N GLY A 148 19.44 -10.87 12.59
CA GLY A 148 20.23 -10.35 13.71
C GLY A 148 21.00 -9.04 13.44
N PHE A 149 20.96 -8.51 12.20
CA PHE A 149 21.72 -7.34 11.77
C PHE A 149 20.99 -6.01 11.99
N HIS A 150 19.67 -6.06 12.12
CA HIS A 150 18.86 -4.86 12.18
C HIS A 150 17.96 -4.83 13.42
N THR A 151 17.77 -3.64 13.95
CA THR A 151 16.92 -3.40 15.11
C THR A 151 15.46 -3.36 14.71
N LYS A 152 14.54 -3.62 15.66
CA LYS A 152 13.11 -3.38 15.42
C LYS A 152 12.82 -1.96 14.91
N ALA A 153 13.66 -0.98 15.28
CA ALA A 153 13.55 0.38 14.81
C ALA A 153 13.88 0.54 13.32
N ASP A 154 14.88 -0.17 12.80
CA ASP A 154 15.22 -0.12 11.38
C ASP A 154 14.07 -0.69 10.52
N TYR A 155 13.46 -1.79 10.95
CA TYR A 155 12.28 -2.34 10.27
C TYR A 155 11.07 -1.42 10.37
N ALA A 156 10.81 -0.84 11.54
CA ALA A 156 9.69 0.08 11.71
C ALA A 156 9.83 1.32 10.83
N ASN A 157 11.02 1.93 10.78
CA ASN A 157 11.32 3.03 9.88
C ASN A 157 11.12 2.59 8.43
N TRP A 158 11.60 1.41 8.07
CA TRP A 158 11.44 0.88 6.72
C TRP A 158 9.97 0.70 6.32
N VAL A 159 9.15 0.07 7.17
CA VAL A 159 7.70 -0.09 6.94
C VAL A 159 7.01 1.26 6.79
N LEU A 160 7.32 2.22 7.67
CA LEU A 160 6.70 3.55 7.67
C LEU A 160 7.12 4.42 6.48
N LEU A 161 8.37 4.30 6.01
CA LEU A 161 8.92 5.13 4.94
C LEU A 161 8.61 4.57 3.55
N PHE A 162 8.58 3.25 3.39
CA PHE A 162 8.63 2.61 2.08
C PHE A 162 7.42 1.73 1.75
N SER A 163 6.60 1.35 2.73
CA SER A 163 5.37 0.59 2.47
C SER A 163 4.17 1.52 2.36
N SER A 164 3.36 1.33 1.31
CA SER A 164 2.09 2.06 1.18
C SER A 164 1.04 1.40 2.09
N PHE A 165 0.18 2.18 2.72
CA PHE A 165 -1.01 1.66 3.40
C PHE A 165 -2.05 1.11 2.40
N THR A 166 -1.92 1.43 1.11
CA THR A 166 -2.89 1.10 0.06
C THR A 166 -3.14 -0.40 -0.14
N PRO A 167 -2.12 -1.28 -0.24
CA PRO A 167 -2.35 -2.72 -0.39
C PRO A 167 -3.17 -3.32 0.75
N PHE A 168 -2.97 -2.86 1.99
CA PHE A 168 -3.73 -3.33 3.13
C PHE A 168 -5.22 -3.02 2.97
N ILE A 169 -5.55 -1.79 2.57
CA ILE A 169 -6.94 -1.38 2.28
C ILE A 169 -7.54 -2.18 1.13
N VAL A 170 -6.81 -2.36 0.02
CA VAL A 170 -7.31 -3.12 -1.13
C VAL A 170 -7.64 -4.56 -0.74
N ILE A 171 -6.80 -5.21 0.06
CA ILE A 171 -7.05 -6.58 0.53
C ILE A 171 -8.15 -6.63 1.60
N PHE A 172 -8.26 -5.63 2.47
CA PHE A 172 -9.40 -5.49 3.37
C PHE A 172 -10.72 -5.44 2.58
N LEU A 173 -10.81 -4.61 1.54
CA LEU A 173 -12.01 -4.47 0.72
C LEU A 173 -12.33 -5.77 -0.03
N HIS A 174 -11.33 -6.47 -0.53
CA HIS A 174 -11.53 -7.79 -1.12
C HIS A 174 -12.03 -8.81 -0.10
N ALA A 175 -11.42 -8.85 1.09
CA ALA A 175 -11.74 -9.83 2.12
C ALA A 175 -13.23 -9.81 2.47
N ILE A 176 -13.79 -8.61 2.65
CA ILE A 176 -15.21 -8.42 2.95
C ILE A 176 -16.11 -8.66 1.73
N ALA A 177 -15.76 -8.13 0.55
CA ALA A 177 -16.58 -8.21 -0.65
C ALA A 177 -16.69 -9.65 -1.19
N ALA A 178 -15.58 -10.39 -1.13
CA ALA A 178 -15.50 -11.77 -1.59
C ALA A 178 -15.72 -12.80 -0.48
N THR A 179 -15.91 -12.37 0.78
CA THR A 179 -15.91 -13.25 1.96
C THR A 179 -14.69 -14.19 2.02
N SER A 180 -13.51 -13.65 1.70
CA SER A 180 -12.28 -14.41 1.49
C SER A 180 -11.55 -14.69 2.81
N SER A 181 -11.54 -15.96 3.22
CA SER A 181 -10.78 -16.41 4.40
C SER A 181 -9.27 -16.23 4.25
N ASP A 182 -8.76 -16.43 3.03
CA ASP A 182 -7.33 -16.36 2.74
C ASP A 182 -6.82 -14.92 2.89
N ASP A 183 -7.63 -13.94 2.46
CA ASP A 183 -7.28 -12.53 2.63
C ASP A 183 -7.42 -12.08 4.09
N ILE A 184 -8.39 -12.62 4.86
CA ILE A 184 -8.45 -12.42 6.31
C ILE A 184 -7.18 -12.97 7.01
N GLN A 185 -6.72 -14.16 6.62
CA GLN A 185 -5.50 -14.73 7.15
C GLN A 185 -4.29 -13.85 6.80
N LEU A 186 -4.16 -13.42 5.55
CA LEU A 186 -3.08 -12.55 5.11
C LEU A 186 -3.04 -11.23 5.89
N LEU A 187 -4.19 -10.58 6.09
CA LEU A 187 -4.29 -9.36 6.90
C LEU A 187 -3.91 -9.62 8.36
N SER A 188 -4.26 -10.78 8.90
CA SER A 188 -3.89 -11.21 10.26
C SER A 188 -2.39 -11.33 10.44
N GLU A 189 -1.71 -12.03 9.52
CA GLU A 189 -0.25 -12.19 9.56
C GLU A 189 0.47 -10.84 9.45
N VAL A 190 -0.07 -9.91 8.62
CA VAL A 190 0.48 -8.55 8.51
C VAL A 190 0.31 -7.78 9.82
N VAL A 191 -0.87 -7.82 10.44
CA VAL A 191 -1.12 -7.16 11.74
C VAL A 191 -0.19 -7.71 12.83
N GLU A 192 0.03 -9.03 12.86
CA GLU A 192 0.98 -9.66 13.79
C GLU A 192 2.41 -9.12 13.57
N SER A 193 2.86 -9.00 12.31
CA SER A 193 4.17 -8.40 12.01
C SER A 193 4.31 -6.97 12.53
N LEU A 194 3.23 -6.17 12.46
CA LEU A 194 3.20 -4.79 12.97
C LEU A 194 3.18 -4.73 14.49
N GLN A 195 2.54 -5.71 15.15
CA GLN A 195 2.52 -5.81 16.61
C GLN A 195 3.93 -5.87 17.21
N HIS A 196 4.87 -6.53 16.51
CA HIS A 196 6.26 -6.65 16.98
C HIS A 196 7.02 -5.32 17.02
N ILE A 197 6.57 -4.32 16.26
CA ILE A 197 7.20 -2.98 16.16
C ILE A 197 6.36 -1.84 16.72
N ARG A 198 5.16 -2.12 17.24
CA ARG A 198 4.23 -1.09 17.71
C ARG A 198 4.85 -0.13 18.74
N TYR A 199 5.75 -0.64 19.59
CA TYR A 199 6.42 0.14 20.65
C TYR A 199 7.63 0.96 20.19
N VAL A 200 8.00 0.90 18.90
CA VAL A 200 9.16 1.66 18.40
C VAL A 200 8.88 3.15 18.38
N SER A 201 7.68 3.56 17.95
CA SER A 201 7.30 4.96 17.82
C SER A 201 5.77 5.12 17.91
N PRO A 202 5.27 6.33 18.23
CA PRO A 202 3.83 6.61 18.18
C PRO A 202 3.21 6.32 16.80
N SER A 203 3.96 6.57 15.72
CA SER A 203 3.52 6.29 14.34
C SER A 203 3.39 4.79 14.09
N SER A 204 4.31 3.97 14.61
CA SER A 204 4.27 2.51 14.53
C SER A 204 3.08 1.94 15.31
N GLU A 205 2.83 2.45 16.52
CA GLU A 205 1.66 2.08 17.32
C GLU A 205 0.37 2.45 16.58
N ARG A 206 0.29 3.66 16.01
CA ARG A 206 -0.89 4.11 15.26
C ARG A 206 -1.15 3.25 14.03
N LEU A 207 -0.11 2.90 13.27
CA LEU A 207 -0.25 2.00 12.12
C LEU A 207 -0.77 0.62 12.55
N TYR A 208 -0.22 0.05 13.63
CA TYR A 208 -0.70 -1.22 14.20
C TYR A 208 -2.18 -1.13 14.60
N GLN A 209 -2.58 -0.07 15.32
CA GLN A 209 -3.96 0.13 15.76
C GLN A 209 -4.93 0.21 14.59
N ILE A 210 -4.60 1.02 13.57
CA ILE A 210 -5.42 1.15 12.35
C ILE A 210 -5.57 -0.24 11.71
N CYS A 211 -4.48 -0.91 11.35
CA CYS A 211 -4.55 -2.21 10.69
C CYS A 211 -5.31 -3.26 11.54
N SER A 212 -5.13 -3.25 12.86
CA SER A 212 -5.83 -4.16 13.78
C SER A 212 -7.34 -3.92 13.80
N THR A 213 -7.78 -2.65 13.86
CA THR A 213 -9.20 -2.31 13.80
C THR A 213 -9.83 -2.73 12.47
N PHE A 214 -9.16 -2.45 11.35
CA PHE A 214 -9.60 -2.93 10.03
C PHE A 214 -9.75 -4.45 9.98
N LEU A 215 -8.79 -5.20 10.51
CA LEU A 215 -8.87 -6.67 10.55
C LEU A 215 -10.07 -7.16 11.38
N GLN A 216 -10.34 -6.54 12.53
CA GLN A 216 -11.49 -6.91 13.38
C GLN A 216 -12.82 -6.68 12.65
N ILE A 217 -12.96 -5.54 11.99
CA ILE A 217 -14.14 -5.23 11.16
C ILE A 217 -14.29 -6.25 10.04
N ALA A 218 -13.20 -6.56 9.34
CA ALA A 218 -13.23 -7.53 8.24
C ALA A 218 -13.69 -8.91 8.72
N ARG A 219 -13.19 -9.38 9.88
CA ARG A 219 -13.62 -10.65 10.47
C ARG A 219 -15.13 -10.65 10.77
N GLY A 220 -15.63 -9.62 11.45
CA GLY A 220 -17.06 -9.52 11.78
C GLY A 220 -17.97 -9.50 10.55
N LEU A 221 -17.59 -8.76 9.50
CA LEU A 221 -18.34 -8.70 8.24
C LEU A 221 -18.32 -10.02 7.46
N VAL A 222 -17.16 -10.68 7.41
CA VAL A 222 -17.03 -11.98 6.73
C VAL A 222 -17.80 -13.08 7.47
N GLU A 223 -17.74 -13.10 8.81
CA GLU A 223 -18.48 -14.04 9.66
C GLU A 223 -20.00 -13.88 9.52
N THR A 224 -20.48 -12.63 9.50
CA THR A 224 -21.91 -12.32 9.33
C THR A 224 -22.37 -12.38 7.87
N ARG A 225 -21.44 -12.57 6.91
CA ARG A 225 -21.68 -12.53 5.46
C ARG A 225 -22.39 -11.25 5.01
N GLN A 226 -22.10 -10.15 5.68
CA GLN A 226 -22.62 -8.84 5.31
C GLN A 226 -21.66 -8.20 4.32
N SER A 227 -22.10 -8.03 3.07
CA SER A 227 -21.38 -7.18 2.12
C SER A 227 -21.75 -5.74 2.41
N CYS A 228 -20.79 -4.97 2.91
CA CYS A 228 -20.98 -3.57 3.27
C CYS A 228 -20.35 -2.58 2.28
N VAL A 229 -19.74 -3.12 1.21
CA VAL A 229 -18.98 -2.35 0.23
C VAL A 229 -19.36 -2.80 -1.18
N GLY A 230 -19.86 -1.84 -1.97
CA GLY A 230 -19.97 -1.96 -3.42
C GLY A 230 -20.69 -3.20 -3.95
N ALA A 231 -20.60 -3.39 -5.27
CA ALA A 231 -21.04 -4.59 -5.96
C ALA A 231 -19.82 -5.43 -6.36
N TYR A 232 -19.70 -6.63 -5.79
CA TYR A 232 -18.62 -7.56 -6.10
C TYR A 232 -19.01 -8.51 -7.25
N ASN A 233 -18.20 -8.56 -8.30
CA ASN A 233 -18.33 -9.49 -9.40
C ASN A 233 -17.37 -10.67 -9.23
N GLN A 234 -17.92 -11.83 -8.84
CA GLN A 234 -17.13 -13.05 -8.64
C GLN A 234 -16.48 -13.59 -9.91
N LEU A 235 -17.05 -13.33 -11.10
CA LEU A 235 -16.52 -13.86 -12.37
C LEU A 235 -15.27 -13.11 -12.81
N GLU A 236 -15.25 -11.79 -12.59
CA GLU A 236 -14.16 -10.90 -13.01
C GLU A 236 -13.17 -10.60 -11.87
N ASP A 237 -13.47 -11.03 -10.65
CA ASP A 237 -12.74 -10.69 -9.42
C ASP A 237 -12.57 -9.16 -9.31
N SER A 238 -13.70 -8.44 -9.39
CA SER A 238 -13.74 -6.97 -9.40
C SER A 238 -14.78 -6.42 -8.42
N LEU A 239 -14.48 -5.25 -7.85
CA LEU A 239 -15.34 -4.55 -6.90
C LEU A 239 -15.69 -3.17 -7.42
N GLN A 240 -16.97 -2.91 -7.66
CA GLN A 240 -17.49 -1.64 -8.15
C GLN A 240 -18.12 -0.83 -7.02
N PHE A 241 -17.84 0.47 -6.95
CA PHE A 241 -18.43 1.35 -5.93
C PHE A 241 -19.65 2.08 -6.48
N ALA A 242 -20.74 2.12 -5.71
CA ALA A 242 -21.94 2.89 -6.06
C ALA A 242 -21.65 4.40 -5.96
N THR A 243 -22.19 5.18 -6.90
CA THR A 243 -22.07 6.66 -6.90
C THR A 243 -23.42 7.27 -6.54
N ASP A 244 -23.66 7.48 -5.24
CA ASP A 244 -24.81 8.27 -4.82
C ASP A 244 -24.43 9.76 -4.79
N ALA A 245 -25.03 10.51 -5.72
CA ALA A 245 -25.17 11.97 -5.76
C ALA A 245 -24.09 12.82 -5.03
N GLY A 246 -22.81 12.63 -5.36
CA GLY A 246 -21.74 13.60 -5.10
C GLY A 246 -20.74 13.27 -4.00
N SER A 247 -20.89 12.15 -3.28
CA SER A 247 -19.85 11.65 -2.34
C SER A 247 -19.55 10.18 -2.62
N MET A 248 -18.27 9.84 -2.81
CA MET A 248 -17.85 8.44 -2.89
C MET A 248 -17.83 7.87 -1.46
N SER A 249 -18.96 7.32 -1.02
CA SER A 249 -18.98 6.50 0.19
C SER A 249 -18.64 5.07 -0.20
N ILE A 250 -17.51 4.55 0.30
CA ILE A 250 -17.12 3.14 0.10
C ILE A 250 -18.08 2.21 0.83
N PHE A 251 -18.58 2.64 2.01
CA PHE A 251 -19.49 1.86 2.83
C PHE A 251 -20.94 2.31 2.64
N GLU A 252 -21.85 1.35 2.72
CA GLU A 252 -23.27 1.64 2.86
C GLU A 252 -23.53 2.30 4.24
N PRO A 253 -24.35 3.37 4.30
CA PRO A 253 -24.78 3.97 5.56
C PRO A 253 -25.37 2.90 6.49
N ASP A 254 -25.06 2.99 7.79
CA ASP A 254 -25.54 2.11 8.87
C ASP A 254 -24.94 0.70 8.95
N CYS A 255 -24.16 0.24 7.96
CA CYS A 255 -23.60 -1.11 7.99
C CYS A 255 -22.55 -1.30 9.11
N LEU A 256 -21.73 -0.27 9.37
CA LEU A 256 -20.71 -0.32 10.43
C LEU A 256 -21.29 -0.12 11.83
N GLN A 257 -22.45 0.54 11.96
CA GLN A 257 -23.08 0.78 13.26
C GLN A 257 -23.49 -0.52 13.98
N SER A 258 -23.83 -1.58 13.22
CA SER A 258 -24.18 -2.89 13.77
C SER A 258 -22.98 -3.64 14.37
N LEU A 259 -21.77 -3.37 13.87
CA LEU A 259 -20.52 -4.02 14.31
C LEU A 259 -19.94 -3.36 15.56
N PHE A 260 -20.19 -2.06 15.75
CA PHE A 260 -19.72 -1.30 16.91
C PHE A 260 -20.77 -1.20 18.03
N GLY A 261 -21.94 -1.83 17.86
CA GLY A 261 -23.05 -1.83 18.82
C GLY A 261 -22.95 -2.96 19.85
N THR A 262 -22.69 -2.58 21.11
CA THR A 262 -22.94 -3.35 22.36
C THR A 262 -22.37 -4.76 22.45
N ASP A 263 -21.09 -4.91 22.82
CA ASP A 263 -20.69 -5.74 23.97
C ASP A 263 -19.21 -5.55 24.36
N THR A 264 -18.97 -5.66 25.66
CA THR A 264 -17.77 -5.29 26.43
C THR A 264 -16.62 -6.32 26.39
N SER A 265 -15.36 -5.83 26.47
CA SER A 265 -14.10 -6.49 26.92
C SER A 265 -13.39 -7.41 25.90
N GLU A 266 -12.10 -7.28 25.55
CA GLU A 266 -10.90 -6.87 26.30
C GLU A 266 -10.00 -5.79 25.64
N HIS A 267 -10.29 -5.29 24.44
CA HIS A 267 -9.57 -4.16 23.84
C HIS A 267 -10.59 -3.26 23.12
N PRO A 268 -10.88 -2.03 23.60
CA PRO A 268 -11.78 -1.14 22.88
C PRO A 268 -11.21 -0.88 21.47
N PRO A 269 -12.04 -0.73 20.42
CA PRO A 269 -11.54 -0.28 19.13
C PRO A 269 -10.88 1.07 19.35
N TYR A 270 -9.56 1.13 19.13
CA TYR A 270 -8.75 2.32 19.40
C TYR A 270 -9.09 3.50 18.46
N LEU A 271 -9.92 3.25 17.44
CA LEU A 271 -10.48 4.24 16.54
C LEU A 271 -12.01 4.24 16.68
N ALA A 272 -12.59 5.43 16.85
CA ALA A 272 -14.03 5.62 16.74
C ALA A 272 -14.47 5.40 15.28
N ASP A 273 -15.73 5.01 15.06
CA ASP A 273 -16.35 4.82 13.75
C ASP A 273 -16.09 6.00 12.78
N HIS A 274 -16.16 7.23 13.31
CA HIS A 274 -15.86 8.47 12.57
C HIS A 274 -14.41 8.56 12.06
N ASP A 275 -13.43 8.09 12.83
CA ASP A 275 -12.03 8.13 12.40
C ASP A 275 -11.74 7.14 11.27
N MET A 276 -12.44 6.00 11.27
CA MET A 276 -12.30 4.98 10.23
C MET A 276 -12.87 5.45 8.90
N CYS A 277 -14.11 5.95 8.91
CA CYS A 277 -14.72 6.54 7.72
C CYS A 277 -13.85 7.67 7.15
N ALA A 278 -13.28 8.53 8.00
CA ALA A 278 -12.36 9.58 7.55
C ALA A 278 -11.07 9.04 6.90
N ILE A 279 -10.50 7.95 7.42
CA ILE A 279 -9.34 7.26 6.80
C ILE A 279 -9.72 6.73 5.42
N PHE A 280 -10.90 6.13 5.29
CA PHE A 280 -11.41 5.61 4.03
C PHE A 280 -11.72 6.71 3.03
N ASP A 281 -12.37 7.79 3.44
CA ASP A 281 -12.72 8.90 2.56
C ASP A 281 -11.46 9.57 2.02
N SER A 282 -10.45 9.75 2.87
CA SER A 282 -9.13 10.20 2.42
C SER A 282 -8.52 9.24 1.41
N TRP A 283 -8.52 7.93 1.73
CA TRP A 283 -7.96 6.93 0.84
C TRP A 283 -8.70 6.95 -0.50
N ALA A 284 -10.03 6.94 -0.49
CA ALA A 284 -10.92 6.93 -1.64
C ALA A 284 -10.71 8.14 -2.54
N THR A 285 -10.62 9.34 -1.96
CA THR A 285 -10.44 10.59 -2.69
C THR A 285 -9.00 10.81 -3.16
N GLY A 286 -8.04 10.06 -2.62
CA GLY A 286 -6.61 10.26 -2.90
C GLY A 286 -6.06 11.57 -2.32
N LEU A 287 -6.87 12.29 -1.52
CA LEU A 287 -6.41 13.43 -0.74
C LEU A 287 -5.69 12.91 0.50
N PRO A 288 -4.54 13.47 0.89
CA PRO A 288 -3.91 13.10 2.14
C PRO A 288 -4.89 13.35 3.28
N ALA A 289 -5.19 12.31 4.07
CA ALA A 289 -5.95 12.43 5.31
C ALA A 289 -5.25 13.52 6.09
N GLY A 290 -5.95 14.61 6.42
CA GLY A 290 -5.33 15.84 6.89
C GLY A 290 -4.18 15.59 7.86
N VAL A 291 -2.95 15.58 7.32
CA VAL A 291 -1.58 15.58 7.87
C VAL A 291 -1.30 14.84 9.20
N ASN A 292 -2.23 14.07 9.78
CA ASN A 292 -2.11 13.48 11.12
C ASN A 292 -2.37 11.96 11.17
N LEU A 293 -2.32 11.25 10.04
CA LEU A 293 -2.51 9.79 10.02
C LEU A 293 -1.46 9.05 10.87
N PHE A 294 -0.24 9.61 10.95
CA PHE A 294 0.92 9.02 11.65
C PHE A 294 1.60 9.97 12.64
N GLY A 295 0.90 11.04 13.09
CA GLY A 295 1.37 11.90 14.18
C GLY A 295 2.44 12.95 13.81
N GLY A 296 2.43 13.46 12.58
CA GLY A 296 3.29 14.58 12.19
C GLY A 296 2.84 15.88 12.86
N ASN A 297 3.46 16.25 13.98
CA ASN A 297 3.21 17.51 14.65
C ASN A 297 3.74 18.67 13.78
N VAL A 298 2.86 19.42 13.11
CA VAL A 298 3.23 20.70 12.48
C VAL A 298 3.37 21.74 13.59
N GLY A 299 4.53 21.73 14.24
CA GLY A 299 4.97 22.78 15.14
C GLY A 299 5.74 23.85 14.37
N GLY A 300 5.04 24.90 13.94
CA GLY A 300 5.57 26.27 13.94
C GLY A 300 6.35 26.76 12.72
N ILE A 301 5.60 27.43 11.82
CA ILE A 301 5.96 28.55 10.92
C ILE A 301 7.00 28.28 9.84
#